data_AF-A0A9Q1FTZ6-F1
#
_entry.id   AF-A0A9Q1FTZ6-F1
#
_cell.length_a   1.000
_cell.length_b   1.000
_cell.length_c   1.000
_cell.angle_alpha   90.00
_cell.angle_beta   90.00
_cell.angle_gamma   90.00
#
_symmetry.space_group_name_H-M   'P 1'
#
loop_
_entity.id
_entity.type
_entity.pdbx_description
1 polymer ?
#
loop_
_entity_poly.entity_id
_entity_poly.type
_entity_poly.pdbx_seq_one_letter_code
_entity_poly.pdbx_strand_id
1 'polypeptide(L)'
;MIHCIKWFEEGGELQPCQSCTRAYHPDCLQPALKTPPKGAWMCPKCQKKVINKDLSWPQSFIQSYMTHKTVREEEKRRLMRRNGELKKEWATLEEQDHRLGQALTNCIELKNSLVGHQKDTQASLERLKALIRLIQRDQVIQVTMTATTTTGASLLSLPWIKPTSTSTSPSAGTSMLLQKSLPHTQGNN
;
A
#
# COMPACT_ATOMS: atom_id res chain seq x y z
N MET A 1 -56.22 16.11 51.37
CA MET A 1 -55.12 15.68 52.28
C MET A 1 -54.05 16.76 52.24
N ILE A 2 -54.01 17.62 53.27
CA ILE A 2 -53.05 18.72 53.38
C ILE A 2 -51.67 18.11 53.66
N HIS A 3 -50.65 18.48 52.89
CA HIS A 3 -49.32 17.90 53.01
C HIS A 3 -48.33 18.95 53.53
N CYS A 4 -48.58 19.42 54.75
CA CYS A 4 -47.72 20.33 55.49
C CYS A 4 -46.88 19.56 56.52
N ILE A 5 -45.60 19.88 56.62
CA ILE A 5 -44.64 19.25 57.55
C ILE A 5 -44.62 19.94 58.93
N LYS A 6 -45.24 21.12 59.07
CA LYS A 6 -45.42 21.81 60.35
C LYS A 6 -46.79 21.49 60.93
N TRP A 7 -46.77 20.87 62.12
CA TRP A 7 -47.92 20.41 62.91
C TRP A 7 -48.39 21.47 63.92
N PHE A 8 -48.39 22.76 63.58
CA PHE A 8 -48.96 23.77 64.46
C PHE A 8 -49.36 25.05 63.72
N GLU A 9 -50.47 25.63 64.18
CA GLU A 9 -51.14 26.88 63.80
C GLU A 9 -52.21 26.77 62.69
N GLU A 10 -53.41 26.46 63.17
CA GLU A 10 -54.71 26.68 62.53
C GLU A 10 -54.91 28.19 62.24
N GLY A 11 -54.57 28.63 61.02
CA GLY A 11 -54.86 30.02 60.63
C GLY A 11 -54.22 30.54 59.34
N GLY A 12 -53.38 29.77 58.65
CA GLY A 12 -52.71 30.21 57.41
C GLY A 12 -53.46 29.87 56.12
N GLU A 13 -53.46 30.78 55.14
CA GLU A 13 -53.97 30.54 53.78
C GLU A 13 -53.21 29.38 53.11
N LEU A 14 -53.93 28.32 52.75
CA LEU A 14 -53.35 27.16 52.07
C LEU A 14 -53.30 27.39 50.57
N GLN A 15 -52.14 27.16 49.95
CA GLN A 15 -51.98 27.26 48.50
C GLN A 15 -52.24 25.89 47.83
N PRO A 16 -53.36 25.70 47.10
CA PRO A 16 -53.62 24.46 46.37
C PRO A 16 -52.78 24.37 45.09
N CYS A 17 -52.21 23.19 44.85
CA CYS A 17 -51.58 22.88 43.56
C CYS A 17 -52.65 22.66 42.48
N GLN A 18 -52.43 23.18 41.28
CA GLN A 18 -53.37 22.98 40.18
C GLN A 18 -53.36 21.58 39.55
N SER A 19 -52.24 20.86 39.66
CA SER A 19 -52.05 19.56 38.99
C SER A 19 -52.21 18.36 39.92
N CYS A 20 -52.56 18.56 41.19
CA CYS A 20 -52.79 17.48 42.14
C CYS A 20 -53.62 17.95 43.35
N THR A 21 -54.17 17.02 44.11
CA THR A 21 -55.02 17.30 45.29
C THR A 21 -54.27 17.82 46.53
N ARG A 22 -53.01 18.25 46.38
CA ARG A 22 -52.15 18.69 47.48
C ARG A 22 -52.23 20.20 47.67
N ALA A 23 -52.29 20.63 48.92
CA ALA A 23 -52.15 22.03 49.31
C ALA A 23 -50.97 22.18 50.28
N TYR A 24 -50.29 23.32 50.18
CA TYR A 24 -49.10 23.65 50.96
C TYR A 24 -49.26 25.04 51.57
N HIS A 25 -48.73 25.25 52.79
CA HIS A 25 -48.57 26.61 53.29
C HIS A 25 -47.45 27.31 52.49
N PRO A 26 -47.63 28.57 52.07
CA PRO A 26 -46.61 29.38 51.39
C PRO A 26 -45.25 29.39 52.12
N ASP A 27 -45.28 29.42 53.46
CA ASP A 27 -44.09 29.44 54.32
C ASP A 27 -43.43 28.08 54.51
N CYS A 28 -44.16 26.99 54.26
CA CYS A 28 -43.64 25.63 54.39
C CYS A 28 -42.99 25.11 53.09
N LEU A 29 -42.99 25.93 52.04
CA LEU A 29 -42.28 25.64 50.80
C LEU A 29 -40.80 26.03 50.95
N GLN A 30 -39.93 25.27 50.30
CA GLN A 30 -38.52 25.61 50.17
C GLN A 30 -38.21 25.84 48.68
N PRO A 31 -37.96 27.08 48.25
CA PRO A 31 -37.97 28.35 49.00
C PRO A 31 -39.39 28.85 49.36
N ALA A 32 -39.52 29.59 50.48
CA ALA A 32 -40.81 30.08 50.96
C ALA A 32 -41.43 31.09 49.97
N LEU A 33 -42.71 30.92 49.66
CA LEU A 33 -43.46 31.84 48.81
C LEU A 33 -43.81 33.09 49.63
N LYS A 34 -42.92 34.09 49.60
CA LYS A 34 -43.12 35.37 50.32
C LYS A 34 -44.30 36.20 49.79
N THR A 35 -44.76 35.91 48.58
CA THR A 35 -45.94 36.54 47.98
C THR A 35 -46.90 35.47 47.46
N PRO A 36 -48.22 35.62 47.66
CA PRO A 36 -49.18 34.72 47.04
C PRO A 36 -49.00 34.79 45.52
N PRO A 37 -48.81 33.64 44.85
CA PRO A 37 -48.56 33.62 43.42
C PRO A 37 -49.76 34.24 42.69
N LYS A 38 -49.50 35.25 41.85
CA LYS A 38 -50.51 35.85 40.97
C LYS A 38 -50.81 34.88 39.83
N GLY A 39 -51.65 33.88 40.09
CA GLY A 39 -52.10 32.89 39.10
C GLY A 39 -51.81 31.44 39.48
N ALA A 40 -51.73 30.58 38.47
CA ALA A 40 -51.60 29.14 38.63
C ALA A 40 -50.29 28.71 39.29
N TRP A 41 -50.36 28.04 40.44
CA TRP A 41 -49.20 27.50 41.13
C TRP A 41 -49.17 25.96 41.07
N MET A 42 -47.98 25.42 40.84
CA MET A 42 -47.70 23.98 40.87
C MET A 42 -46.73 23.67 42.00
N CYS A 43 -47.00 22.59 42.74
CA CYS A 43 -46.12 22.17 43.82
C CYS A 43 -44.77 21.64 43.27
N PRO A 44 -43.69 21.66 44.08
CA PRO A 44 -42.35 21.23 43.64
C PRO A 44 -42.30 19.79 43.11
N LYS A 45 -43.20 18.91 43.56
CA LYS A 45 -43.31 17.54 43.06
C LYS A 45 -43.91 17.48 41.65
N CYS A 46 -44.94 18.27 41.36
CA CYS A 46 -45.53 18.38 40.03
C CYS A 46 -44.58 19.08 39.06
N GLN A 47 -43.93 20.17 39.50
CA GLN A 47 -42.93 20.87 38.70
C GLN A 47 -41.76 19.95 38.30
N LYS A 48 -41.23 19.15 39.24
CA LYS A 48 -40.20 18.14 38.93
C LYS A 48 -40.68 17.08 37.94
N LYS A 49 -41.93 16.64 38.01
CA LYS A 49 -42.48 15.63 37.07
C LYS A 49 -42.62 16.18 35.65
N VAL A 50 -43.04 17.44 35.51
CA VAL A 50 -43.14 18.12 34.21
C VAL A 50 -41.74 18.29 33.60
N ILE A 51 -40.79 18.82 34.37
CA ILE A 51 -39.40 19.02 33.94
C ILE A 51 -38.75 17.68 33.52
N ASN A 52 -38.95 16.59 34.28
CA ASN A 52 -38.38 15.29 33.91
C ASN A 52 -39.04 14.66 32.66
N LYS A 53 -40.29 15.02 32.34
CA LYS A 53 -40.94 14.60 31.09
C LYS A 53 -40.44 15.39 29.89
N ASP A 54 -40.27 16.71 30.04
CA ASP A 54 -39.75 17.58 28.96
C ASP A 54 -38.27 17.36 28.65
N LEU A 55 -37.49 16.90 29.64
CA LEU A 55 -36.08 16.54 29.44
C LEU A 55 -35.86 15.10 28.93
N SER A 56 -36.93 14.30 28.84
CA SER A 56 -36.87 12.94 28.30
C SER A 56 -37.00 12.99 26.78
N TRP A 57 -35.92 12.66 26.08
CA TRP A 57 -35.92 12.63 24.61
C TRP A 57 -36.89 11.57 24.11
N PRO A 58 -37.65 11.82 23.03
CA PRO A 58 -38.57 10.82 22.52
C PRO A 58 -37.81 9.56 22.06
N GLN A 59 -38.41 8.39 22.31
CA GLN A 59 -37.76 7.09 22.09
C GLN A 59 -37.21 6.89 20.66
N SER A 60 -37.88 7.45 19.65
CA SER A 60 -37.44 7.39 18.25
C SER A 60 -36.12 8.10 18.01
N PHE A 61 -35.87 9.23 18.68
CA PHE A 61 -34.60 9.96 18.58
C PHE A 61 -33.47 9.18 19.22
N ILE A 62 -33.73 8.58 20.39
CA ILE A 62 -32.76 7.73 21.09
C ILE A 62 -32.38 6.54 20.20
N GLN A 63 -33.38 5.84 19.65
CA GLN A 63 -33.15 4.70 18.76
C GLN A 63 -32.37 5.07 17.50
N SER A 64 -32.75 6.17 16.83
CA SER A 64 -32.05 6.68 15.64
C SER A 64 -30.59 7.04 15.94
N TYR A 65 -30.35 7.75 17.04
CA TYR A 65 -29.00 8.11 17.48
C TYR A 65 -28.15 6.85 17.77
N MET A 66 -28.71 5.86 18.45
CA MET A 66 -28.02 4.60 18.74
C MET A 66 -27.68 3.82 17.47
N THR A 67 -28.63 3.69 16.54
CA THR A 67 -28.39 3.04 15.23
C THR A 67 -27.33 3.78 14.43
N HIS A 68 -27.39 5.11 14.34
CA HIS A 68 -26.37 5.86 13.62
C HIS A 68 -24.99 5.78 14.30
N LYS A 69 -24.93 5.80 15.64
CA LYS A 69 -23.68 5.62 16.39
C LYS A 69 -23.05 4.26 16.14
N THR A 70 -23.84 3.19 16.13
CA THR A 70 -23.36 1.83 15.86
C THR A 70 -22.88 1.66 14.42
N VAL A 71 -23.64 2.16 13.45
CA VAL A 71 -23.23 2.16 12.02
C VAL A 71 -21.91 2.93 11.83
N ARG A 72 -21.78 4.11 12.45
CA ARG A 72 -20.55 4.92 12.37
C ARG A 72 -19.34 4.18 12.97
N GLU A 73 -19.52 3.51 14.10
CA GLU A 73 -18.44 2.75 14.74
C GLU A 73 -18.07 1.49 13.94
N GLU A 74 -19.05 0.84 13.30
CA GLU A 74 -18.80 -0.27 12.37
C GLU A 74 -18.01 0.19 11.16
N GLU A 75 -18.41 1.30 10.55
CA GLU A 75 -17.73 1.87 9.39
C GLU A 75 -16.30 2.27 9.73
N LYS A 76 -16.08 2.87 10.91
CA LYS A 76 -14.74 3.16 11.42
C LYS A 76 -13.89 1.89 11.55
N ARG A 77 -14.44 0.81 12.12
CA ARG A 77 -13.73 -0.48 12.23
C ARG A 77 -13.46 -1.11 10.86
N ARG A 78 -14.39 -0.99 9.92
CA ARG A 78 -14.20 -1.43 8.53
C ARG A 78 -13.05 -0.69 7.85
N LEU A 79 -13.01 0.64 7.97
CA LEU A 79 -11.94 1.47 7.44
C LEU A 79 -10.60 1.16 8.11
N MET A 80 -10.58 0.94 9.42
CA MET A 80 -9.34 0.55 10.12
C MET A 80 -8.81 -0.81 9.67
N ARG A 81 -9.68 -1.79 9.41
CA ARG A 81 -9.28 -3.08 8.81
C ARG A 81 -8.66 -2.88 7.43
N ARG A 82 -9.36 -2.19 6.52
CA ARG A 82 -8.84 -1.90 5.17
C ARG A 82 -7.56 -1.10 5.18
N ASN A 83 -7.43 -0.11 6.06
CA ASN A 83 -6.20 0.64 6.23
C ASN A 83 -5.04 -0.29 6.67
N GLY A 84 -5.33 -1.25 7.55
CA GLY A 84 -4.36 -2.28 7.94
C GLY A 84 -3.97 -3.23 6.81
N GLU A 85 -4.93 -3.67 6.00
CA GLU A 85 -4.72 -4.50 4.81
C GLU A 85 -3.86 -3.76 3.77
N LEU A 86 -4.26 -2.53 3.42
CA LEU A 86 -3.52 -1.67 2.51
C LEU A 86 -2.08 -1.45 3.01
N LYS A 87 -1.86 -1.15 4.29
CA LYS A 87 -0.49 -1.01 4.81
C LYS A 87 0.37 -2.26 4.61
N LYS A 88 -0.22 -3.46 4.73
CA LYS A 88 0.50 -4.72 4.47
C LYS A 88 0.78 -4.92 2.98
N GLU A 89 -0.18 -4.61 2.12
CA GLU A 89 -0.01 -4.64 0.67
C GLU A 89 1.08 -3.67 0.22
N TRP A 90 1.06 -2.44 0.73
CA TRP A 90 2.08 -1.42 0.50
C TRP A 90 3.47 -1.93 0.92
N ALA A 91 3.62 -2.46 2.13
CA ALA A 91 4.89 -3.02 2.59
C ALA A 91 5.38 -4.19 1.69
N THR A 92 4.46 -5.02 1.21
CA THR A 92 4.78 -6.15 0.32
C THR A 92 5.24 -5.66 -1.05
N LEU A 93 4.54 -4.67 -1.62
CA LEU A 93 4.89 -4.08 -2.91
C LEU A 93 6.22 -3.34 -2.85
N GLU A 94 6.47 -2.63 -1.75
CA GLU A 94 7.75 -1.93 -1.54
C GLU A 94 8.92 -2.91 -1.44
N GLU A 95 8.75 -4.04 -0.75
CA GLU A 95 9.75 -5.11 -0.75
C GLU A 95 9.95 -5.72 -2.15
N GLN A 96 8.88 -5.91 -2.92
CA GLN A 96 9.00 -6.41 -4.30
C GLN A 96 9.73 -5.43 -5.22
N ASP A 97 9.40 -4.14 -5.14
CA ASP A 97 10.08 -3.08 -5.90
C ASP A 97 11.56 -3.05 -5.55
N HIS A 98 11.90 -3.10 -4.26
CA HIS A 98 13.27 -3.14 -3.80
C HIS A 98 14.04 -4.35 -4.35
N ARG A 99 13.43 -5.54 -4.28
CA ARG A 99 14.03 -6.78 -4.81
C ARG A 99 14.26 -6.73 -6.33
N LEU A 100 13.29 -6.20 -7.08
CA LEU A 100 13.42 -6.03 -8.52
C LEU A 100 14.48 -4.99 -8.87
N GLY A 101 14.53 -3.89 -8.12
CA GLY A 101 15.57 -2.87 -8.24
C GLY A 101 16.98 -3.43 -8.02
N GLN A 102 17.17 -4.24 -6.97
CA GLN A 102 18.44 -4.94 -6.74
C GLN A 102 18.80 -5.90 -7.88
N ALA A 103 17.85 -6.70 -8.35
CA ALA A 103 18.08 -7.64 -9.45
C ALA A 103 18.46 -6.91 -10.75
N LEU A 104 17.84 -5.77 -11.04
CA LEU A 104 18.16 -4.93 -12.18
C LEU A 104 19.59 -4.37 -12.07
N THR A 105 19.96 -3.84 -10.90
CA THR A 105 21.34 -3.36 -10.63
C THR A 105 22.36 -4.47 -10.87
N ASN A 106 22.14 -5.67 -10.32
CA ASN A 106 23.03 -6.82 -10.51
C ASN A 106 23.15 -7.22 -12.00
N CYS A 107 22.04 -7.17 -12.74
CA CYS A 107 22.04 -7.46 -14.17
C CYS A 107 22.86 -6.43 -14.97
N ILE A 108 22.73 -5.14 -14.62
CA ILE A 108 23.50 -4.07 -15.24
C ILE A 108 25.00 -4.24 -14.94
N GLU A 109 25.37 -4.54 -13.70
CA GLU A 109 26.76 -4.78 -13.31
C GLU A 109 27.36 -5.98 -14.07
N LEU A 110 26.64 -7.10 -14.13
CA LEU A 110 27.08 -8.29 -14.85
C LEU A 110 27.27 -7.99 -16.34
N LYS A 111 26.33 -7.26 -16.96
CA LYS A 111 26.45 -6.81 -18.34
C LYS A 111 27.70 -5.94 -18.55
N ASN A 112 27.94 -4.97 -17.67
CA ASN A 112 29.09 -4.08 -17.77
C ASN A 112 30.41 -4.85 -17.65
N SER A 113 30.49 -5.80 -16.72
CA SER A 113 31.65 -6.69 -16.59
C SER A 113 31.89 -7.53 -17.84
N LEU A 114 30.83 -8.15 -18.39
CA LEU A 114 30.93 -8.96 -19.61
C LEU A 114 31.39 -8.13 -20.82
N VAL A 115 30.83 -6.93 -20.97
CA VAL A 115 31.24 -5.98 -22.02
C VAL A 115 32.71 -5.54 -21.82
N GLY A 116 33.15 -5.36 -20.58
CA GLY A 116 34.56 -5.13 -20.24
C GLY A 116 35.46 -6.27 -20.73
N HIS A 117 35.16 -7.51 -20.32
CA HIS A 117 35.90 -8.70 -20.74
C HIS A 117 35.91 -8.91 -22.26
N GLN A 118 34.81 -8.61 -22.94
CA GLN A 118 34.73 -8.68 -24.39
C GLN A 118 35.72 -7.70 -25.05
N LYS A 119 35.79 -6.45 -24.54
CA LYS A 119 36.74 -5.44 -25.04
C LYS A 119 38.18 -5.84 -24.80
N ASP A 120 38.50 -6.37 -23.62
CA ASP A 120 39.86 -6.83 -23.29
C ASP A 120 40.31 -7.99 -24.19
N THR A 121 39.41 -8.96 -24.41
CA THR A 121 39.65 -10.09 -25.33
C THR A 121 39.87 -9.58 -26.75
N GLN A 122 39.03 -8.66 -27.21
CA GLN A 122 39.16 -8.05 -28.53
C GLN A 122 40.50 -7.32 -28.69
N ALA A 123 40.92 -6.56 -27.68
CA ALA A 123 42.21 -5.87 -27.68
C ALA A 123 43.39 -6.88 -27.69
N SER A 124 43.27 -8.02 -27.01
CA SER A 124 44.25 -9.10 -27.07
C SER A 124 44.35 -9.72 -28.47
N LEU A 125 43.21 -9.99 -29.11
CA LEU A 125 43.16 -10.51 -30.47
C LEU A 125 43.78 -9.54 -31.48
N GLU A 126 43.53 -8.24 -31.36
CA GLU A 126 44.14 -7.25 -32.24
C GLU A 126 45.66 -7.15 -32.05
N ARG A 127 46.16 -7.29 -30.81
CA ARG A 127 47.60 -7.41 -30.54
C ARG A 127 48.19 -8.65 -31.20
N LEU A 128 47.55 -9.81 -31.08
CA LEU A 128 48.00 -11.05 -31.74
C LEU A 128 48.00 -10.92 -33.26
N LYS A 129 46.95 -10.37 -33.86
CA LYS A 129 46.90 -10.10 -35.31
C LYS A 129 48.03 -9.16 -35.75
N ALA A 130 48.32 -8.13 -34.97
CA ALA A 130 49.43 -7.22 -35.26
C ALA A 130 50.78 -7.94 -35.23
N LEU A 131 51.01 -8.79 -34.23
CA LEU A 131 52.22 -9.62 -34.13
C LEU A 131 52.36 -10.57 -35.33
N ILE A 132 51.28 -11.27 -35.71
CA ILE A 132 51.30 -12.18 -36.88
C ILE A 132 51.65 -11.41 -38.16
N ARG A 133 51.09 -10.21 -38.36
CA ARG A 133 51.41 -9.36 -39.53
C ARG A 133 52.88 -8.92 -39.55
N LEU A 134 53.48 -8.66 -38.38
CA LEU A 134 54.90 -8.32 -38.29
C LEU A 134 55.78 -9.51 -38.66
N ILE A 135 55.50 -10.69 -38.09
CA ILE A 135 56.24 -11.92 -38.38
C ILE A 135 56.15 -12.26 -39.88
N GLN A 136 54.97 -12.17 -40.48
CA GLN A 136 54.79 -12.45 -41.91
C GLN A 136 55.56 -11.45 -42.80
N ARG A 137 55.61 -10.16 -42.44
CA ARG A 137 56.40 -9.17 -43.18
C ARG A 137 57.90 -9.45 -43.08
N ASP A 138 58.39 -9.78 -41.90
CA ASP A 138 59.82 -10.09 -41.70
C ASP A 138 60.23 -11.34 -42.46
N GLN A 139 59.41 -12.41 -42.45
CA GLN A 139 59.63 -13.59 -43.27
C GLN A 139 59.75 -13.27 -44.77
N VAL A 140 58.90 -12.37 -45.29
CA VAL A 140 58.96 -11.94 -46.71
C VAL A 140 60.23 -11.13 -46.98
N ILE A 141 60.63 -10.24 -46.07
CA ILE A 141 61.88 -9.46 -46.19
C ILE A 141 63.08 -10.40 -46.19
N GLN A 142 63.14 -11.36 -45.26
CA GLN A 142 64.20 -12.37 -45.19
C GLN A 142 64.29 -13.17 -46.49
N VAL A 143 63.19 -13.77 -46.97
CA VAL A 143 63.16 -14.55 -48.23
C VAL A 143 63.57 -13.71 -49.45
N THR A 144 63.12 -12.45 -49.53
CA THR A 144 63.46 -11.55 -50.64
C THR A 144 64.93 -11.18 -50.63
N MET A 145 65.50 -10.87 -49.47
CA MET A 145 66.92 -10.56 -49.34
C MET A 145 67.82 -11.75 -49.69
N THR A 146 67.46 -12.95 -49.22
CA THR A 146 68.19 -14.19 -49.57
C THR A 146 68.07 -14.51 -51.06
N ALA A 147 66.90 -14.30 -51.68
CA ALA A 147 66.70 -14.52 -53.11
C ALA A 147 67.45 -13.50 -53.99
N THR A 148 67.56 -12.24 -53.56
CA THR A 148 68.24 -11.18 -54.34
C THR A 148 69.77 -11.29 -54.23
N THR A 149 70.28 -11.93 -53.18
CA THR A 149 71.73 -12.25 -53.03
C THR A 149 72.09 -13.63 -53.59
N THR A 150 71.11 -14.52 -53.82
CA THR A 150 71.32 -15.88 -54.33
C THR A 150 70.58 -16.14 -55.65
N THR A 151 70.81 -15.31 -56.66
CA THR A 151 70.46 -15.62 -58.06
C THR A 151 71.33 -16.75 -58.65
N GLY A 152 71.73 -17.74 -57.84
CA GLY A 152 72.70 -18.76 -58.22
C GLY A 152 72.52 -20.15 -57.58
N ALA A 153 71.51 -20.41 -56.74
CA ALA A 153 71.27 -21.77 -56.26
C ALA A 153 69.80 -22.04 -55.91
N SER A 154 69.16 -22.86 -56.74
CA SER A 154 67.84 -23.44 -56.47
C SER A 154 67.90 -24.53 -55.41
N LEU A 155 66.76 -24.67 -54.71
CA LEU A 155 66.06 -25.88 -54.23
C LEU A 155 65.74 -25.85 -52.73
N LEU A 156 64.52 -26.31 -52.44
CA LEU A 156 63.89 -26.62 -51.15
C LEU A 156 62.95 -25.55 -50.56
N SER A 157 61.76 -25.46 -51.15
CA SER A 157 60.53 -25.00 -50.49
C SER A 157 59.79 -26.22 -49.90
N LEU A 158 59.70 -26.29 -48.57
CA LEU A 158 58.84 -27.22 -47.84
C LEU A 158 57.39 -26.67 -47.79
N PRO A 159 56.34 -27.45 -48.11
CA PRO A 159 54.96 -26.99 -48.01
C PRO A 159 54.44 -27.16 -46.57
N TRP A 160 54.03 -26.05 -45.95
CA TRP A 160 53.25 -26.03 -44.71
C TRP A 160 51.82 -26.58 -44.95
N ILE A 161 51.31 -27.31 -43.96
CA ILE A 161 50.08 -28.10 -44.01
C ILE A 161 48.83 -27.21 -44.21
N LYS A 162 47.99 -27.59 -45.17
CA LYS A 162 46.67 -26.99 -45.47
C LYS A 162 45.61 -27.60 -44.54
N PRO A 163 44.77 -26.81 -43.84
CA PRO A 163 43.59 -27.35 -43.17
C PRO A 163 42.50 -27.68 -44.20
N THR A 164 42.08 -28.94 -44.20
CA THR A 164 40.95 -29.48 -44.96
C THR A 164 39.65 -28.79 -44.55
N SER A 165 38.96 -28.27 -45.55
CA SER A 165 37.57 -27.83 -45.46
C SER A 165 36.69 -29.08 -45.45
N THR A 166 36.06 -29.39 -44.32
CA THR A 166 34.93 -30.33 -44.28
C THR A 166 33.67 -29.51 -44.19
N SER A 167 32.99 -29.42 -45.33
CA SER A 167 31.57 -29.13 -45.42
C SER A 167 30.77 -30.27 -44.80
N THR A 168 30.16 -30.02 -43.66
CA THR A 168 29.00 -30.79 -43.17
C THR A 168 27.97 -29.81 -42.65
N SER A 169 26.99 -29.52 -43.50
CA SER A 169 25.65 -29.21 -43.04
C SER A 169 25.12 -30.41 -42.24
N PRO A 170 24.36 -30.16 -41.17
CA PRO A 170 22.98 -30.62 -41.22
C PRO A 170 21.98 -29.53 -40.88
N SER A 171 20.92 -29.55 -41.69
CA SER A 171 19.58 -29.07 -41.39
C SER A 171 19.10 -29.51 -40.01
N ALA A 172 18.54 -28.57 -39.24
CA ALA A 172 17.36 -28.78 -38.40
C ALA A 172 16.96 -27.45 -37.74
N GLY A 173 16.22 -26.63 -38.49
CA GLY A 173 15.39 -25.61 -37.88
C GLY A 173 14.27 -26.31 -37.09
N THR A 174 14.27 -26.17 -35.77
CA THR A 174 13.08 -26.43 -34.96
C THR A 174 12.71 -25.14 -34.26
N SER A 175 11.79 -24.40 -34.87
CA SER A 175 11.10 -23.29 -34.23
C SER A 175 10.30 -23.82 -33.05
N MET A 176 10.62 -23.33 -31.86
CA MET A 176 9.74 -23.42 -30.69
C MET A 176 8.55 -22.48 -30.91
N LEU A 177 7.40 -23.04 -31.27
CA LEU A 177 6.11 -22.34 -31.22
C LEU A 177 5.44 -22.75 -29.91
N LEU A 178 5.77 -22.03 -28.83
CA LEU A 178 5.07 -22.15 -27.55
C LEU A 178 3.84 -21.21 -27.59
N GLN A 179 2.74 -21.72 -28.14
CA GLN A 179 1.43 -21.11 -28.02
C GLN A 179 0.81 -21.62 -26.72
N LYS A 180 0.93 -20.84 -25.63
CA LYS A 180 0.11 -21.04 -24.43
C LYS A 180 -1.08 -20.10 -24.48
N SER A 181 -2.19 -20.68 -24.92
CA SER A 181 -3.55 -20.17 -24.87
C SER A 181 -3.95 -19.76 -23.45
N LEU A 182 -4.45 -18.53 -23.36
CA LEU A 182 -5.23 -17.96 -22.26
C LEU A 182 -6.61 -18.67 -22.20
N PRO A 183 -7.07 -19.19 -21.04
CA PRO A 183 -8.48 -19.48 -20.87
C PRO A 183 -9.22 -18.21 -20.45
N HIS A 184 -9.98 -17.69 -21.40
CA HIS A 184 -11.12 -16.83 -21.18
C HIS A 184 -12.26 -17.67 -20.58
N THR A 185 -12.62 -17.42 -19.33
CA THR A 185 -13.90 -17.87 -18.75
C THR A 185 -14.77 -16.64 -18.52
N GLN A 186 -15.66 -16.40 -19.47
CA GLN A 186 -16.88 -15.60 -19.31
C GLN A 186 -18.00 -16.55 -18.92
N GLY A 187 -18.77 -16.16 -17.89
CA GLY A 187 -19.68 -17.05 -17.17
C GLY A 187 -21.01 -17.36 -17.86
N ASN A 188 -21.82 -18.19 -17.18
CA ASN A 188 -23.26 -18.09 -17.20
C ASN A 188 -23.90 -18.81 -15.99
N ASN A 189 -25.04 -18.27 -15.55
CA ASN A 189 -25.97 -18.62 -14.45
C ASN A 189 -25.59 -18.21 -13.02
#